data_AF-A0A382NMH5-F1
#
_entry.id   AF-A0A382NMH5-F1
#
_cell.length_a   1.000
_cell.length_b   1.000
_cell.length_c   1.000
_cell.angle_alpha   90.00
_cell.angle_beta   90.00
_cell.angle_gamma   90.00
#
_symmetry.space_group_name_H-M   'P 1'
#
loop_
_entity.id
_entity.type
_entity.pdbx_description
1 polymer ?
#
loop_
_entity_poly.entity_id
_entity_poly.type
_entity_poly.pdbx_seq_one_letter_code
_entity_poly.pdbx_strand_id
1 'polypeptide(L)' 'MTNYDVDARERQERFERFEHAINCMDISPVSMMAFERIAKEYKVSLTSLLQTMLLNALDKELSKNNPQLEFPFLESNYG' A
#
# COMPACT_ATOMS: atom_id res chain seq x y z
N MET A 1 -10.99 26.77 -18.01
CA MET A 1 -10.34 25.83 -17.08
C MET A 1 -9.18 26.56 -16.46
N THR A 2 -9.30 26.88 -15.18
CA THR A 2 -8.19 27.47 -14.42
C THR A 2 -7.19 26.35 -14.12
N ASN A 3 -5.90 26.65 -13.91
CA ASN A 3 -4.91 25.63 -13.50
C ASN A 3 -5.37 24.82 -12.27
N TYR A 4 -6.22 25.42 -11.42
CA TYR A 4 -6.80 24.78 -10.25
C TYR A 4 -7.72 23.58 -10.56
N ASP A 5 -8.45 23.64 -11.69
CA ASP A 5 -9.36 22.57 -12.10
C ASP A 5 -8.59 21.35 -12.61
N VAL A 6 -7.42 21.58 -13.22
CA VAL A 6 -6.54 20.53 -13.74
C VAL A 6 -5.88 19.76 -12.59
N ASP A 7 -5.40 20.49 -11.57
CA ASP A 7 -4.80 19.89 -10.36
C ASP A 7 -5.80 19.07 -9.53
N ALA A 8 -7.06 19.51 -9.44
CA ALA A 8 -8.10 18.77 -8.74
C ALA A 8 -8.42 17.44 -9.45
N ARG A 9 -8.49 17.48 -10.78
CA ARG A 9 -8.76 16.29 -11.60
C ARG A 9 -7.61 15.30 -11.58
N GLU A 10 -6.37 15.78 -11.68
CA GLU A 10 -5.19 14.92 -11.60
C GLU A 10 -5.04 14.27 -10.22
N ARG A 11 -5.39 15.00 -9.15
CA ARG A 11 -5.45 14.45 -7.79
C ARG A 11 -6.51 13.35 -7.68
N GLN A 12 -7.70 13.57 -8.25
CA GLN A 12 -8.77 12.56 -8.30
C GLN A 12 -8.32 11.29 -9.03
N GLU A 13 -7.73 11.44 -10.22
CA GLU A 13 -7.23 10.32 -11.03
C GLU A 13 -6.13 9.54 -10.30
N ARG A 14 -5.26 10.22 -9.54
CA ARG A 14 -4.27 9.54 -8.68
C ARG A 14 -4.93 8.75 -7.56
N PHE A 15 -5.92 9.30 -6.88
CA PHE A 15 -6.65 8.60 -5.82
C PHE A 15 -7.36 7.34 -6.36
N GLU A 16 -8.03 7.44 -7.49
CA GLU A 16 -8.73 6.32 -8.13
C GLU A 16 -7.75 5.19 -8.53
N ARG A 17 -6.58 5.54 -9.07
CA ARG A 17 -5.53 4.56 -9.39
C ARG A 17 -4.99 3.86 -8.15
N PHE A 18 -4.79 4.59 -7.06
CA PHE A 18 -4.34 3.99 -5.79
C PHE A 18 -5.41 3.08 -5.18
N GLU A 19 -6.67 3.49 -5.21
CA GLU A 19 -7.78 2.67 -4.73
C GLU A 19 -7.91 1.38 -5.56
N HIS A 20 -7.81 1.49 -6.89
CA HIS A 20 -7.79 0.34 -7.77
C HIS A 20 -6.62 -0.61 -7.49
N ALA A 21 -5.41 -0.08 -7.29
CA ALA A 21 -4.25 -0.90 -6.94
C ALA A 21 -4.43 -1.63 -5.60
N ILE A 22 -5.02 -0.97 -4.59
CA ILE A 22 -5.35 -1.61 -3.32
C ILE A 22 -6.36 -2.74 -3.50
N ASN A 23 -7.41 -2.49 -4.29
CA ASN A 23 -8.45 -3.49 -4.57
C ASN A 23 -7.93 -4.67 -5.39
N CYS A 24 -6.89 -4.46 -6.20
CA CYS A 24 -6.25 -5.49 -7.01
C CYS A 24 -5.06 -6.17 -6.31
N MET A 25 -4.68 -5.75 -5.10
CA MET A 25 -3.67 -6.49 -4.33
C MET A 25 -4.25 -7.84 -3.88
N ASP A 26 -3.52 -8.90 -4.17
CA ASP A 26 -3.89 -10.25 -3.75
C ASP A 26 -3.58 -10.43 -2.25
N ILE A 27 -4.48 -9.91 -1.41
CA ILE A 27 -4.39 -9.95 0.04
C ILE A 27 -5.25 -11.10 0.54
N SER A 28 -4.66 -11.99 1.34
CA SER A 28 -5.42 -13.09 1.94
C SER A 28 -6.62 -12.53 2.75
N PRO A 29 -7.80 -13.19 2.73
CA PRO A 29 -8.96 -12.72 3.49
C PRO A 29 -8.68 -12.54 4.99
N VAL A 30 -7.82 -13.40 5.56
CA VAL A 30 -7.40 -13.31 6.97
C VAL A 30 -6.60 -12.03 7.23
N SER A 31 -5.72 -11.65 6.31
CA SER A 31 -4.96 -10.40 6.39
C SER A 31 -5.89 -9.18 6.28
N MET A 32 -6.87 -9.21 5.39
CA MET A 32 -7.85 -8.12 5.25
C MET A 32 -8.68 -7.93 6.54
N MET A 33 -9.15 -9.02 7.14
CA MET A 33 -9.86 -8.98 8.43
C MET A 33 -8.99 -8.39 9.56
N ALA A 34 -7.69 -8.69 9.57
CA ALA A 34 -6.76 -8.11 10.54
C ALA A 34 -6.62 -6.59 10.32
N PHE A 35 -6.47 -6.13 9.07
CA PHE A 35 -6.40 -4.70 8.76
C PHE A 35 -7.69 -3.96 9.14
N GLU A 36 -8.86 -4.56 8.89
CA GLU A 36 -10.14 -3.97 9.32
C GLU A 36 -10.24 -3.81 10.84
N ARG A 37 -9.77 -4.82 11.59
CA ARG A 37 -9.77 -4.76 13.05
C ARG A 37 -8.86 -3.64 13.56
N ILE A 38 -7.66 -3.54 13.00
CA ILE A 38 -6.72 -2.47 13.31
C ILE A 38 -7.34 -1.11 12.97
N ALA A 39 -7.93 -0.95 11.78
CA ALA A 39 -8.57 0.30 11.38
C ALA A 39 -9.67 0.74 12.36
N LYS A 40 -10.49 -0.21 12.85
CA LYS A 40 -11.50 0.04 13.88
C LYS A 40 -10.90 0.46 15.22
N GLU A 41 -9.83 -0.20 15.67
CA GLU A 41 -9.14 0.14 16.93
C GLU A 41 -8.57 1.56 16.89
N TYR A 42 -7.99 1.97 15.76
CA TYR A 42 -7.45 3.32 15.57
C TYR A 42 -8.48 4.36 15.12
N LYS A 43 -9.75 3.98 14.92
CA LYS A 43 -10.84 4.85 14.44
C LYS A 43 -10.50 5.58 13.13
N VAL A 44 -9.81 4.89 12.23
CA VAL A 44 -9.46 5.38 10.88
C VAL A 44 -10.14 4.53 9.82
N SER A 45 -10.28 5.06 8.60
CA SER A 45 -10.79 4.24 7.49
C SER A 45 -9.75 3.19 7.09
N LEU A 46 -10.20 2.01 6.63
CA LEU A 46 -9.30 0.96 6.12
C LEU A 46 -8.39 1.49 4.99
N THR A 47 -8.96 2.30 4.10
CA THR A 47 -8.22 2.92 2.99
C THR A 47 -7.11 3.84 3.48
N SER A 48 -7.37 4.70 4.47
CA SER A 48 -6.35 5.58 5.03
C SER A 48 -5.27 4.82 5.80
N LEU A 49 -5.64 3.74 6.49
CA LEU A 49 -4.67 2.85 7.15
C LEU A 49 -3.73 2.22 6.12
N LEU A 50 -4.28 1.59 5.07
CA LEU A 50 -3.49 0.93 4.03
C LEU A 50 -2.60 1.91 3.27
N GLN A 51 -3.12 3.08 2.90
CA GLN A 51 -2.33 4.15 2.27
C GLN A 51 -1.16 4.59 3.17
N THR A 52 -1.41 4.78 4.47
CA THR A 52 -0.37 5.18 5.42
C THR A 52 0.69 4.09 5.59
N MET A 53 0.27 2.83 5.67
CA MET A 53 1.20 1.70 5.76
C MET A 53 2.08 1.57 4.51
N LEU A 54 1.51 1.77 3.33
CA LEU A 54 2.25 1.76 2.06
C LEU A 54 3.25 2.92 1.96
N LEU A 55 2.84 4.13 2.33
CA LEU A 55 3.73 5.29 2.36
C LEU A 55 4.89 5.09 3.34
N ASN A 56 4.61 4.60 4.55
CA ASN A 56 5.65 4.29 5.53
C ASN A 56 6.60 3.18 5.05
N ALA A 57 6.09 2.18 4.33
CA ALA A 57 6.90 1.12 3.74
C ALA A 57 7.82 1.68 2.65
N LEU A 58 7.29 2.54 1.77
CA LEU A 58 8.05 3.24 0.72
C LEU A 58 9.12 4.14 1.33
N ASP A 59 8.78 4.95 2.33
CA ASP A 59 9.74 5.82 3.02
C ASP A 59 10.86 5.00 3.66
N LYS A 60 10.52 3.85 4.26
CA LYS A 60 11.50 2.93 4.82
C LYS A 60 12.39 2.30 3.74
N GLU A 61 11.84 1.97 2.58
CA GLU A 61 12.59 1.44 1.44
C GLU A 61 13.52 2.50 0.82
N LEU A 62 13.02 3.73 0.62
CA LEU A 62 13.79 4.85 0.08
C LEU A 62 14.85 5.36 1.07
N SER A 63 14.59 5.28 2.37
CA SER A 63 15.58 5.61 3.41
C SER A 63 16.74 4.61 3.46
N LYS A 64 16.58 3.40 2.90
CA LYS A 64 17.65 2.40 2.73
C LYS A 64 18.45 2.66 1.45
N ASN A 65 19.22 3.75 1.42
CA ASN A 65 20.38 3.83 0.52
C ASN A 65 21.43 2.77 0.94
N ASN A 66 21.26 1.49 0.55
CA ASN A 66 22.32 0.45 0.37
C ASN A 66 21.68 -0.91 -0.01
N PRO A 67 22.36 -1.71 -0.86
CA PRO A 67 21.73 -2.69 -1.76
C PRO A 67 21.30 -4.00 -1.06
N GLN A 68 20.48 -4.76 -1.80
CA GLN A 68 20.07 -6.16 -1.59
C GLN A 68 18.84 -6.39 -0.68
N LEU A 69 17.66 -6.40 -1.31
CA LEU A 69 16.70 -7.48 -1.07
C LEU A 69 17.17 -8.70 -1.87
N GLU A 70 18.23 -9.35 -1.40
CA GLU A 70 18.47 -10.74 -1.78
C GLU A 70 17.43 -11.59 -1.05
N PHE A 71 16.50 -12.15 -1.80
CA PHE A 71 15.64 -13.21 -1.34
C PHE A 71 16.32 -14.55 -1.69
N PRO A 72 17.03 -15.23 -0.77
CA PRO A 72 17.48 -16.58 -1.03
C PRO A 72 16.28 -17.52 -0.82
N PHE A 73 15.37 -17.58 -1.79
CA PHE A 73 14.45 -18.70 -1.90
C PHE A 73 15.02 -19.70 -2.91
N LEU A 74 16.05 -20.43 -2.49
CA LEU A 74 16.45 -21.69 -3.10
C LEU A 74 17.34 -22.43 -2.11
N GLU A 75 16.70 -23.07 -1.14
CA GLU A 75 17.07 -24.42 -0.70
C GLU A 75 16.05 -24.91 0.33
N SER A 76 15.19 -25.82 -0.12
CA SER A 76 14.68 -26.91 0.71
C SER A 76 14.22 -28.00 -0.24
N ASN A 77 15.13 -28.95 -0.47
CA ASN A 77 14.83 -30.29 -0.96
C ASN A 77 13.58 -30.82 -0.25
N TYR A 78 12.55 -31.14 -1.03
CA TYR A 78 11.57 -32.13 -0.66
C TYR A 78 11.63 -33.25 -1.70
N GLY A 79 12.22 -34.37 -1.26
CA GLY A 79 12.01 -35.76 -1.69
C GLY A 79 11.83 -36.05 -3.17
#